data_AF-A0A8J8YID4-F1
#
_entry.id   AF-A0A8J8YID4-F1
#
_cell.length_a   1.000
_cell.length_b   1.000
_cell.length_c   1.000
_cell.angle_alpha   90.00
_cell.angle_beta   90.00
_cell.angle_gamma   90.00
#
_symmetry.space_group_name_H-M   'P 1'
#
loop_
_entity.id
_entity.type
_entity.pdbx_description
1 polymer ?
#
loop_
_entity_poly.entity_id
_entity_poly.type
_entity_poly.pdbx_seq_one_letter_code
_entity_poly.pdbx_strand_id
1 'polypeptide(L)'
;MRRKAVFAVGKKKKNGGTAAALRTGRRPFQHMALARLRELKKIVPDAQDAADVDVLLRRTADYICALELKLTVLRRVSAIYGV
;
A
#
# COMPACT_ATOMS: atom_id res chain seq x y z
N MET A 1 61.57 -28.71 12.13
CA MET A 1 61.95 -27.75 11.08
C MET A 1 60.80 -27.55 10.08
N ARG A 2 60.57 -26.29 9.67
CA ARG A 2 59.87 -25.76 8.48
C ARG A 2 58.38 -26.05 8.24
N ARG A 3 57.60 -24.96 8.29
CA ARG A 3 56.23 -24.77 7.79
C ARG A 3 56.18 -24.83 6.26
N LYS A 4 55.03 -25.19 5.68
CA LYS A 4 54.36 -24.42 4.61
C LYS A 4 52.85 -24.66 4.62
N ALA A 5 52.10 -23.57 4.52
CA ALA A 5 50.67 -23.51 4.26
C ALA A 5 50.41 -23.41 2.74
N VAL A 6 49.14 -23.13 2.41
CA VAL A 6 48.53 -22.64 1.15
C VAL A 6 48.14 -23.69 0.08
N PHE A 7 46.99 -23.68 -0.62
CA PHE A 7 45.88 -22.73 -0.86
C PHE A 7 44.50 -23.45 -0.96
N ALA A 8 43.42 -22.70 -0.78
CA ALA A 8 42.03 -23.06 -1.04
C ALA A 8 41.73 -23.29 -2.54
N VAL A 9 40.63 -24.01 -2.86
CA VAL A 9 39.68 -23.69 -3.97
C VAL A 9 38.52 -24.71 -3.99
N GLY A 10 37.29 -24.19 -3.94
CA GLY A 10 36.17 -24.67 -4.76
C GLY A 10 35.40 -25.93 -4.34
N LYS A 11 34.54 -25.85 -3.30
CA LYS A 11 33.36 -26.74 -3.21
C LYS A 11 32.13 -26.06 -3.80
N LYS A 12 31.88 -26.38 -5.06
CA LYS A 12 30.65 -26.13 -5.81
C LYS A 12 29.45 -26.79 -5.10
N LYS A 13 28.59 -25.98 -4.46
CA LYS A 13 27.26 -26.44 -4.01
C LYS A 13 26.20 -25.89 -4.98
N LYS A 14 25.77 -26.75 -5.91
CA LYS A 14 24.61 -26.51 -6.77
C LYS A 14 23.32 -26.79 -6.00
N ASN A 15 22.37 -25.88 -6.20
CA ASN A 15 20.92 -26.07 -6.22
C ASN A 15 20.20 -26.53 -4.95
N GLY A 16 19.44 -25.61 -4.38
CA GLY A 16 18.34 -25.93 -3.45
C GLY A 16 17.81 -24.67 -2.80
N GLY A 17 16.95 -23.92 -3.50
CA GLY A 17 16.31 -22.75 -2.88
C GLY A 17 15.59 -21.75 -3.81
N THR A 18 15.50 -21.98 -5.12
CA THR A 18 14.73 -21.12 -6.04
C THR A 18 13.23 -21.42 -6.06
N ALA A 19 12.70 -22.19 -5.10
CA ALA A 19 11.27 -22.46 -4.99
C ALA A 19 10.48 -21.37 -4.22
N ALA A 20 11.16 -20.52 -3.44
CA ALA A 20 10.52 -19.42 -2.70
C ALA A 20 10.36 -18.15 -3.56
N ALA A 21 11.30 -17.87 -4.45
CA ALA A 21 11.29 -16.66 -5.29
C ALA A 21 10.25 -16.71 -6.43
N LEU A 22 9.82 -17.91 -6.85
CA LEU A 22 8.86 -18.09 -7.95
C LEU A 22 7.39 -17.93 -7.53
N ARG A 23 7.09 -17.90 -6.23
CA ARG A 23 5.70 -17.73 -5.74
C ARG A 23 5.29 -16.25 -5.63
N THR A 24 6.24 -15.33 -5.67
CA THR A 24 6.02 -13.89 -5.49
C THR A 24 5.44 -13.20 -6.74
N GLY A 25 5.47 -13.86 -7.90
CA GLY A 25 5.03 -13.27 -9.17
C GLY A 25 3.52 -13.26 -9.43
N ARG A 26 2.68 -13.83 -8.55
CA ARG A 26 1.32 -14.24 -8.96
C ARG A 26 0.17 -13.31 -8.59
N ARG A 27 0.38 -12.18 -7.89
CA ARG A 27 -0.74 -11.31 -7.46
C ARG A 27 -0.44 -9.80 -7.50
N PRO A 28 0.05 -9.26 -8.63
CA PRO A 28 0.33 -7.82 -8.76
C PRO A 28 -0.90 -6.97 -8.43
N PHE A 29 -2.09 -7.41 -8.87
CA PHE A 29 -3.34 -6.70 -8.61
C PHE A 29 -3.69 -6.60 -7.13
N GLN A 30 -3.49 -7.67 -6.34
CA GLN A 30 -3.79 -7.64 -4.91
C GLN A 30 -2.84 -6.69 -4.17
N HIS A 31 -1.56 -6.69 -4.53
CA HIS A 31 -0.60 -5.77 -3.92
C HIS A 31 -0.92 -4.32 -4.26
N MET A 32 -1.32 -4.04 -5.51
CA MET A 32 -1.79 -2.72 -5.93
C MET A 32 -3.05 -2.30 -5.17
N ALA A 33 -4.04 -3.18 -5.06
CA ALA A 33 -5.27 -2.92 -4.31
C ALA A 33 -4.97 -2.61 -2.84
N LEU A 34 -4.12 -3.38 -2.17
CA LEU A 34 -3.70 -3.13 -0.80
C LEU A 34 -2.94 -1.80 -0.64
N ALA A 35 -2.08 -1.45 -1.61
CA ALA A 35 -1.40 -0.16 -1.61
C ALA A 35 -2.42 1.01 -1.71
N ARG A 36 -3.41 0.89 -2.60
CA ARG A 36 -4.48 1.88 -2.74
C ARG A 36 -5.35 1.99 -1.49
N LEU A 37 -5.70 0.86 -0.86
CA LEU A 37 -6.46 0.85 0.39
C LEU A 37 -5.67 1.51 1.54
N ARG A 38 -4.35 1.33 1.59
CA ARG A 38 -3.50 2.03 2.57
C ARG A 38 -3.48 3.53 2.34
N GLU A 39 -3.39 3.99 1.10
CA GLU A 39 -3.48 5.42 0.80
C GLU A 39 -4.87 5.98 1.14
N LEU A 40 -5.93 5.23 0.85
CA LEU A 40 -7.30 5.64 1.15
C LEU A 40 -7.49 5.88 2.66
N LYS A 41 -6.95 4.99 3.51
CA LYS A 41 -6.98 5.16 4.98
C LYS A 41 -6.29 6.43 5.48
N LYS A 42 -5.33 6.98 4.73
CA LYS A 42 -4.63 8.22 5.12
C LYS A 42 -5.46 9.47 4.83
N ILE A 43 -6.35 9.40 3.84
CA ILE A 43 -7.10 10.56 3.33
C ILE A 43 -8.48 10.64 3.96
N VAL A 44 -9.11 9.50 4.24
CA VAL A 44 -10.46 9.44 4.80
C VAL A 44 -10.40 9.70 6.32
N PRO A 45 -11.12 10.71 6.84
CA PRO A 45 -11.21 10.98 8.27
C PRO A 45 -11.71 9.76 9.05
N ASP A 46 -11.19 9.56 10.26
CA ASP A 46 -11.56 8.48 11.18
C ASP A 46 -11.36 7.06 10.63
N ALA A 47 -10.75 6.88 9.45
CA ALA A 47 -10.61 5.58 8.81
C ALA A 47 -9.32 4.83 9.19
N GLN A 48 -8.44 5.44 9.98
CA GLN A 48 -7.17 4.86 10.41
C GLN A 48 -7.39 3.60 11.27
N ASP A 49 -8.42 3.60 12.11
CA ASP A 49 -8.80 2.48 12.98
C ASP A 49 -9.73 1.46 12.28
N ALA A 50 -10.09 1.68 11.02
CA ALA A 50 -10.94 0.74 10.29
C ALA A 50 -10.15 -0.56 10.03
N ALA A 51 -10.43 -1.61 10.79
CA ALA A 51 -9.85 -2.93 10.58
C ALA A 51 -10.38 -3.60 9.31
N ASP A 52 -11.64 -3.33 8.96
CA ASP A 52 -12.36 -3.92 7.84
C ASP A 52 -12.39 -3.02 6.61
N VAL A 53 -12.30 -3.65 5.43
CA VAL A 53 -12.34 -2.98 4.11
C VAL A 53 -13.73 -2.39 3.85
N ASP A 54 -14.80 -3.10 4.22
CA ASP A 54 -16.16 -2.63 3.96
C ASP A 54 -16.48 -1.37 4.78
N VAL A 55 -16.02 -1.33 6.03
CA VAL A 55 -16.10 -0.14 6.89
C VAL A 55 -15.33 1.03 6.28
N LEU A 56 -14.12 0.79 5.75
CA LEU A 56 -13.32 1.82 5.06
C LEU A 56 -14.07 2.36 3.83
N LEU A 57 -14.61 1.49 2.99
CA LEU A 57 -15.34 1.89 1.80
C LEU A 57 -16.62 2.66 2.14
N ARG A 58 -17.34 2.25 3.19
CA ARG A 58 -18.52 2.97 3.67
C ARG A 58 -18.17 4.37 4.17
N ARG A 59 -17.15 4.50 5.03
CA ARG A 59 -16.65 5.80 5.49
C ARG A 59 -16.19 6.68 4.35
N THR A 60 -15.58 6.08 3.33
CA THR A 60 -15.18 6.80 2.10
C THR A 60 -16.39 7.37 1.38
N ALA A 61 -17.46 6.58 1.20
CA ALA A 61 -18.69 7.04 0.57
C ALA A 61 -19.32 8.19 1.37
N ASP A 62 -19.42 8.03 2.69
CA ASP A 62 -19.95 9.07 3.58
C ASP A 62 -19.12 10.36 3.50
N TYR A 63 -17.78 10.23 3.43
CA TYR A 63 -16.88 11.38 3.29
C TYR A 63 -17.02 12.09 1.95
N ILE A 64 -17.19 11.35 0.85
CA ILE A 64 -17.46 11.94 -0.47
C ILE A 64 -18.74 12.76 -0.42
N CYS A 65 -19.84 12.19 0.11
CA CYS A 65 -21.11 12.92 0.23
C CYS A 65 -20.98 14.18 1.09
N ALA A 66 -20.24 14.11 2.20
CA ALA A 66 -20.00 15.27 3.05
C ALA A 66 -19.19 16.37 2.33
N LEU A 67 -18.18 16.00 1.55
CA LEU A 67 -17.40 16.95 0.76
C LEU A 67 -18.23 17.59 -0.35
N GLU A 68 -19.07 16.82 -1.04
CA GLU A 68 -19.97 17.34 -2.08
C GLU A 68 -20.97 18.35 -1.52
N LEU A 69 -21.53 18.07 -0.34
CA LEU A 69 -22.42 18.99 0.37
C LEU A 69 -21.67 20.29 0.74
N LYS A 70 -20.49 20.19 1.35
CA LYS A 70 -19.66 21.35 1.70
C LYS A 70 -19.32 22.19 0.47
N LEU A 71 -18.91 21.54 -0.62
CA LEU A 71 -18.59 22.21 -1.87
C LEU A 71 -19.81 22.93 -2.45
N THR A 72 -20.98 22.31 -2.40
CA THR A 72 -22.24 22.93 -2.85
C THR A 72 -22.58 24.18 -2.05
N VAL A 73 -22.47 24.11 -0.72
CA VAL A 73 -22.71 25.26 0.16
C VAL A 73 -21.70 26.37 -0.11
N LEU A 74 -20.40 26.05 -0.17
CA LEU A 74 -19.35 27.03 -0.44
C LEU A 74 -19.54 27.72 -1.80
N ARG A 75 -19.94 26.98 -2.84
CA ARG A 75 -20.26 27.56 -4.15
C ARG A 75 -21.43 28.54 -4.09
N ARG A 76 -22.49 28.20 -3.34
CA ARG A 76 -23.63 29.12 -3.15
C ARG A 76 -23.22 30.37 -2.38
N VAL A 77 -22.39 30.23 -1.36
CA VAL A 77 -21.85 31.36 -0.58
C VAL A 77 -20.95 32.23 -1.45
N SER A 78 -20.00 31.66 -2.19
CA SER A 78 -19.14 32.40 -3.13
C SER A 78 -19.99 33.16 -4.17
N ALA A 79 -21.05 32.56 -4.69
CA ALA A 79 -21.96 33.25 -5.62
C ALA A 79 -22.68 34.47 -5.00
N ILE A 80 -22.92 34.47 -3.68
CA ILE A 80 -23.50 35.62 -2.96
C ILE A 80 -22.46 36.72 -2.75
N TYR A 81 -21.23 36.35 -2.40
CA TYR A 81 -20.18 37.30 -2.01
C TYR A 81 -19.24 37.71 -3.14
N GLY A 82 -19.35 37.10 -4.33
CA GLY A 82 -18.60 37.46 -5.53
C GLY A 82 -17.09 37.23 -5.45
N VAL A 83 -16.64 36.31 -4.58
CA VAL A 83 -15.24 35.87 -4.47
C VAL A 83 -14.99 34.67 -5.37
#